data_AF-A0A1I3Z2W9-F1
#
_entry.id   AF-A0A1I3Z2W9-F1
#
_cell.length_a   1.000
_cell.length_b   1.000
_cell.length_c   1.000
_cell.angle_alpha   90.00
_cell.angle_beta   90.00
_cell.angle_gamma   90.00
#
_symmetry.space_group_name_H-M   'P 1'
#
loop_
_entity.id
_entity.type
_entity.pdbx_description
1 polymer ?
#
loop_
_entity_poly.entity_id
_entity_poly.type
_entity_poly.pdbx_seq_one_letter_code
_entity_poly.pdbx_strand_id
1 'polypeptide(L)'
;MSRLRQWWLYLLSKRSEVAALDYKDAYMAKVIMDIHRLRGDKAQAMLPLHALQPIHRIDRESARQATQARAQALAARREQLLAHGRLDLAALTEIIPSVSQIKVVRDGERWLAFEGNGRLYAMREAFGEDCALLVEVEEYRFAHPRKIQRRLRRVRRLNTLE
;
A
#
# COMPACT_ATOMS: atom_id res chain seq x y z
N MET A 1 8.88 8.77 20.69
CA MET A 1 9.40 9.05 19.33
C MET A 1 8.24 8.98 18.33
N SER A 2 8.12 9.91 17.38
CA SER A 2 6.98 9.86 16.44
C SER A 2 7.09 8.65 15.48
N ARG A 3 5.97 8.02 15.13
CA ARG A 3 5.93 6.88 14.17
C ARG A 3 6.57 7.25 12.82
N LEU A 4 6.53 8.53 12.46
CA LEU A 4 7.25 9.09 11.32
C LEU A 4 8.76 8.93 11.46
N ARG A 5 9.35 9.22 12.63
CA ARG A 5 10.79 9.02 12.87
C ARG A 5 11.19 7.54 12.78
N GLN A 6 10.39 6.61 13.28
CA GLN A 6 10.65 5.17 13.12
C GLN A 6 10.57 4.73 11.65
N TRP A 7 9.59 5.22 10.91
CA TRP A 7 9.46 4.97 9.47
C TRP A 7 10.62 5.57 8.66
N TRP A 8 11.04 6.78 9.01
CA TRP A 8 12.24 7.42 8.48
C TRP A 8 13.50 6.64 8.82
N LEU A 9 13.65 6.18 10.06
CA LEU A 9 14.78 5.36 10.47
C LEU A 9 14.77 3.99 9.80
N TYR A 10 13.60 3.43 9.46
CA TYR A 10 13.48 2.20 8.68
C TYR A 10 13.85 2.39 7.20
N LEU A 11 13.43 3.51 6.58
CA LEU A 11 13.86 3.88 5.22
C LEU A 11 15.35 4.24 5.18
N LEU A 12 15.82 4.98 6.19
CA LEU A 12 17.21 5.37 6.34
C LEU A 12 18.09 4.20 6.74
N SER A 13 17.64 3.22 7.53
CA SER A 13 18.45 2.03 7.89
C SER A 13 18.80 1.18 6.69
N LYS A 14 18.16 1.42 5.53
CA LYS A 14 18.57 0.92 4.24
C LYS A 14 19.58 1.86 3.55
N ARG A 15 20.60 2.35 4.28
CA ARG A 15 21.57 3.38 3.80
C ARG A 15 22.35 2.99 2.54
N SER A 16 22.60 1.70 2.32
CA SER A 16 23.20 1.20 1.06
C SER A 16 22.27 1.38 -0.15
N GLU A 17 20.96 1.50 0.06
CA GLU A 17 19.96 1.75 -0.99
C GLU A 17 19.73 3.26 -1.24
N VAL A 18 20.13 4.14 -0.31
CA VAL A 18 20.04 5.61 -0.47
C VAL A 18 21.04 6.13 -1.51
N ALA A 19 22.18 5.46 -1.67
CA ALA A 19 23.15 5.76 -2.72
C ALA A 19 22.64 5.44 -4.14
N ALA A 20 21.57 4.65 -4.25
CA ALA A 20 20.92 4.26 -5.51
C ALA A 20 19.53 4.89 -5.70
N LEU A 21 19.19 5.94 -4.94
CA LEU A 21 17.92 6.65 -5.09
C LEU A 21 17.85 7.37 -6.44
N ASP A 22 17.18 6.75 -7.39
CA ASP A 22 16.79 7.39 -8.64
C ASP A 22 15.74 8.49 -8.37
N TYR A 23 15.63 9.44 -9.29
CA TYR A 23 14.67 10.55 -9.22
C TYR A 23 13.25 10.09 -8.87
N LYS A 24 12.81 8.94 -9.40
CA LYS A 24 11.49 8.38 -9.12
C LYS A 24 11.28 8.05 -7.63
N ASP A 25 12.30 7.54 -6.96
CA ASP A 25 12.22 7.12 -5.56
C ASP A 25 12.21 8.34 -4.64
N ALA A 26 13.05 9.34 -4.92
CA ALA A 26 13.05 10.61 -4.20
C ALA A 26 11.72 11.35 -4.37
N TYR A 27 11.18 11.37 -5.60
CA TYR A 27 9.88 11.96 -5.88
C TYR A 27 8.75 11.25 -5.13
N MET A 28 8.74 9.90 -5.14
CA MET A 28 7.76 9.10 -4.40
C MET A 28 7.82 9.38 -2.89
N ALA A 29 9.01 9.34 -2.29
CA ALA A 29 9.19 9.62 -0.86
C ALA A 29 8.64 11.00 -0.49
N LYS A 30 8.94 12.02 -1.29
CA LYS A 30 8.42 13.38 -1.11
C LYS A 30 6.90 13.44 -1.24
N VAL A 31 6.30 12.70 -2.17
CA VAL A 31 4.84 12.64 -2.32
C VAL A 31 4.19 11.99 -1.11
N ILE A 32 4.75 10.89 -0.59
CA ILE A 32 4.26 10.22 0.63
C ILE A 32 4.36 11.17 1.84
N MET A 33 5.47 11.89 2.00
CA MET A 33 5.58 12.91 3.05
C MET A 33 4.50 13.99 2.93
N ASP A 34 4.27 14.50 1.72
CA ASP A 34 3.24 15.51 1.46
C ASP A 34 1.84 14.97 1.79
N ILE A 35 1.54 13.71 1.48
CA ILE A 35 0.30 13.02 1.85
C ILE A 35 0.11 13.02 3.37
N HIS A 36 1.15 12.63 4.13
CA HIS A 36 1.07 12.66 5.59
C HIS A 36 0.90 14.07 6.14
N ARG A 37 1.64 15.05 5.61
CA ARG A 37 1.62 16.43 6.11
C ARG A 37 0.30 17.15 5.80
N LEU A 38 -0.29 16.87 4.65
CA LEU A 38 -1.42 17.65 4.13
C LEU A 38 -2.78 16.96 4.33
N ARG A 39 -2.82 15.73 4.85
CA ARG A 39 -4.09 15.06 5.16
C ARG A 39 -4.88 15.90 6.17
N GLY A 40 -6.16 16.11 5.91
CA GLY A 40 -7.06 16.75 6.87
C GLY A 40 -7.63 15.74 7.86
N ASP A 41 -7.98 14.55 7.36
CA ASP A 41 -8.63 13.50 8.14
C ASP A 41 -8.23 12.11 7.64
N LYS A 42 -8.55 11.07 8.42
CA LYS A 42 -8.38 9.66 8.06
C LYS A 42 -9.55 8.83 8.56
N ALA A 43 -9.99 7.86 7.78
CA ALA A 43 -11.07 6.94 8.13
C ALA A 43 -10.66 5.48 7.87
N GLN A 44 -11.17 4.56 8.68
CA GLN A 44 -11.14 3.14 8.31
C GLN A 44 -12.25 2.87 7.30
N ALA A 45 -11.97 2.08 6.27
CA ALA A 45 -12.93 1.74 5.22
C ALA A 45 -12.73 0.30 4.74
N MET A 46 -13.83 -0.40 4.47
CA MET A 46 -13.83 -1.69 3.79
C MET A 46 -13.99 -1.46 2.29
N LEU A 47 -12.97 -1.78 1.50
CA LEU A 47 -12.97 -1.59 0.05
C LEU A 47 -12.75 -2.90 -0.68
N PRO A 48 -13.38 -3.13 -1.84
CA PRO A 48 -13.13 -4.34 -2.62
C PRO A 48 -11.69 -4.36 -3.13
N LEU A 49 -11.05 -5.53 -3.07
CA LEU A 49 -9.64 -5.71 -3.45
C LEU A 49 -9.34 -5.20 -4.86
N HIS A 50 -10.23 -5.45 -5.83
CA HIS A 50 -10.05 -4.98 -7.22
C HIS A 50 -10.03 -3.45 -7.37
N ALA A 51 -10.65 -2.69 -6.45
CA ALA A 51 -10.65 -1.23 -6.48
C ALA A 51 -9.36 -0.61 -5.90
N LEU A 52 -8.55 -1.40 -5.20
CA LEU A 52 -7.26 -0.97 -4.64
C LEU A 52 -6.17 -1.07 -5.69
N GLN A 53 -5.40 0.00 -5.90
CA GLN A 53 -4.37 0.06 -6.94
C GLN A 53 -3.03 0.50 -6.33
N PRO A 54 -1.92 -0.23 -6.60
CA PRO A 54 -0.61 0.12 -6.04
C PRO A 54 -0.06 1.40 -6.68
N ILE A 55 0.79 2.16 -5.99
CA ILE A 55 1.43 3.34 -6.61
C ILE A 55 2.80 3.03 -7.23
N HIS A 56 3.40 1.88 -6.90
CA HIS A 56 4.69 1.44 -7.40
C HIS A 56 4.76 -0.10 -7.41
N ARG A 57 5.70 -0.65 -8.19
CA ARG A 57 5.97 -2.10 -8.26
C ARG A 57 6.86 -2.57 -7.10
N ILE A 58 6.87 -3.88 -6.85
CA ILE A 58 7.77 -4.51 -5.87
C ILE A 58 9.00 -5.03 -6.61
N ASP A 59 10.04 -4.21 -6.71
CA ASP A 59 11.21 -4.55 -7.53
C ASP A 59 12.35 -5.19 -6.70
N ARG A 60 12.49 -4.78 -5.44
CA ARG A 60 13.58 -5.26 -4.55
C ARG A 60 13.37 -6.71 -4.17
N GLU A 61 14.42 -7.53 -4.28
CA GLU A 61 14.39 -8.97 -4.00
C GLU A 61 13.83 -9.30 -2.62
N SER A 62 14.32 -8.63 -1.57
CA SER A 62 13.81 -8.81 -0.20
C SER A 62 12.32 -8.47 -0.06
N ALA A 63 11.84 -7.47 -0.79
CA ALA A 63 10.44 -7.09 -0.80
C ALA A 63 9.59 -8.10 -1.61
N ARG A 64 10.14 -8.69 -2.68
CA ARG A 64 9.51 -9.76 -3.45
C ARG A 64 9.34 -11.02 -2.59
N GLN A 65 10.39 -11.47 -1.91
CA GLN A 65 10.35 -12.62 -1.00
C GLN A 65 9.31 -12.42 0.12
N ALA A 66 9.31 -11.25 0.76
CA ALA A 66 8.32 -10.93 1.79
C ALA A 66 6.89 -10.83 1.25
N THR A 67 6.71 -10.50 -0.03
CA THR A 67 5.39 -10.47 -0.70
C THR A 67 4.94 -11.90 -1.00
N GLN A 68 5.83 -12.75 -1.53
CA GLN A 68 5.57 -14.15 -1.81
C GLN A 68 5.20 -14.94 -0.55
N ALA A 69 5.94 -14.76 0.55
CA ALA A 69 5.62 -15.42 1.81
C ALA A 69 4.22 -15.04 2.34
N ARG A 70 3.82 -13.78 2.16
CA ARG A 70 2.46 -13.33 2.50
C ARG A 70 1.41 -13.94 1.57
N ALA A 71 1.70 -14.03 0.27
CA ALA A 71 0.80 -14.64 -0.70
C ALA A 71 0.54 -16.11 -0.36
N GLN A 72 1.59 -16.85 0.00
CA GLN A 72 1.49 -18.25 0.45
C GLN A 72 0.65 -18.39 1.73
N ALA A 73 0.86 -17.51 2.72
CA ALA A 73 0.09 -17.53 3.96
C ALA A 73 -1.42 -17.28 3.72
N LEU A 74 -1.75 -16.38 2.79
CA LEU A 74 -3.13 -16.12 2.37
C LEU A 74 -3.71 -17.28 1.57
N ALA A 75 -2.93 -17.85 0.63
CA ALA A 75 -3.35 -18.96 -0.21
C ALA A 75 -3.68 -20.22 0.61
N ALA A 76 -2.92 -20.49 1.67
CA ALA A 76 -3.18 -21.59 2.60
C ALA A 76 -4.54 -21.49 3.32
N ARG A 77 -5.13 -20.28 3.38
CA ARG A 77 -6.44 -20.02 4.02
C ARG A 77 -7.48 -19.52 3.01
N ARG A 78 -7.24 -19.70 1.71
CA ARG A 78 -7.98 -19.01 0.63
C ARG A 78 -9.49 -19.21 0.73
N GLU A 79 -9.93 -20.46 0.82
CA GLU A 79 -11.36 -20.79 0.84
C GLU A 79 -12.07 -20.20 2.05
N GLN A 80 -11.46 -20.29 3.24
CA GLN A 80 -12.00 -19.73 4.47
C GLN A 80 -12.14 -18.19 4.37
N LEU A 81 -11.12 -17.51 3.83
CA LEU A 81 -11.12 -16.06 3.70
C LEU A 81 -12.14 -15.57 2.67
N LEU A 82 -12.28 -16.29 1.55
CA LEU A 82 -13.31 -15.99 0.56
C LEU A 82 -14.73 -16.24 1.10
N ALA A 83 -14.93 -17.31 1.89
CA ALA A 83 -16.21 -17.58 2.55
C ALA A 83 -16.55 -16.51 3.59
N HIS A 84 -15.56 -15.95 4.29
CA HIS A 84 -15.78 -14.83 5.20
C HIS A 84 -16.08 -13.51 4.47
N GLY A 85 -15.57 -13.35 3.25
CA GLY A 85 -15.85 -12.20 2.37
C GLY A 85 -15.16 -10.89 2.77
N ARG A 86 -14.37 -10.89 3.85
CA ARG A 86 -13.66 -9.71 4.34
C ARG A 86 -12.32 -10.01 5.01
N LEU A 87 -11.40 -9.06 4.96
CA LEU A 87 -10.13 -9.04 5.66
C LEU A 87 -10.00 -7.73 6.44
N ASP A 88 -10.25 -7.79 7.74
CA ASP A 88 -10.02 -6.66 8.64
C ASP A 88 -8.55 -6.54 9.06
N LEU A 89 -8.22 -5.45 9.76
CA LEU A 89 -6.87 -5.18 10.23
C LEU A 89 -6.33 -6.27 11.16
N ALA A 90 -7.19 -6.88 11.98
CA ALA A 90 -6.78 -7.95 12.90
C ALA A 90 -6.33 -9.18 12.11
N ALA A 91 -7.17 -9.65 11.17
CA ALA A 91 -6.85 -10.75 10.27
C ALA A 91 -5.60 -10.46 9.42
N LEU A 92 -5.49 -9.24 8.87
CA LEU A 92 -4.30 -8.83 8.11
C LEU A 92 -3.02 -8.84 8.96
N THR A 93 -3.11 -8.48 10.23
CA THR A 93 -1.95 -8.44 11.14
C THR A 93 -1.55 -9.84 11.57
N GLU A 94 -2.52 -10.72 11.81
CA GLU A 94 -2.28 -12.13 12.14
C GLU A 94 -1.67 -12.89 10.95
N ILE A 95 -2.27 -12.79 9.75
CA ILE A 95 -1.90 -13.62 8.60
C ILE A 95 -0.68 -13.06 7.87
N ILE A 96 -0.65 -11.74 7.66
CA ILE A 96 0.36 -11.08 6.81
C ILE A 96 0.96 -9.85 7.52
N PRO A 97 1.71 -10.01 8.62
CA PRO A 97 2.20 -8.89 9.42
C PRO A 97 3.01 -7.86 8.61
N SER A 98 2.82 -6.59 8.97
CA SER A 98 3.45 -5.42 8.34
C SER A 98 3.57 -4.29 9.35
N VAL A 99 4.65 -3.50 9.22
CA VAL A 99 4.89 -2.29 10.02
C VAL A 99 3.90 -1.16 9.71
N SER A 100 3.16 -1.25 8.61
CA SER A 100 2.15 -0.27 8.18
C SER A 100 0.87 -0.95 7.72
N GLN A 101 -0.26 -0.27 7.98
CA GLN A 101 -1.56 -0.58 7.38
C GLN A 101 -1.53 -0.30 5.87
N ILE A 102 -2.52 -0.81 5.15
CA ILE A 102 -2.76 -0.38 3.77
C ILE A 102 -3.39 1.00 3.85
N LYS A 103 -2.73 2.00 3.28
CA LYS A 103 -3.21 3.39 3.31
C LYS A 103 -3.44 3.89 1.92
N VAL A 104 -4.58 4.54 1.74
CA VAL A 104 -5.08 4.87 0.42
C VAL A 104 -5.51 6.32 0.29
N VAL A 105 -5.52 6.80 -0.95
CA VAL A 105 -6.21 8.04 -1.34
C VAL A 105 -7.20 7.70 -2.45
N ARG A 106 -8.45 8.14 -2.33
CA ARG A 106 -9.46 7.96 -3.39
C ARG A 106 -9.06 8.72 -4.65
N ASP A 107 -9.25 8.10 -5.80
CA ASP A 107 -8.94 8.60 -7.15
C ASP A 107 -10.07 8.26 -8.15
N GLY A 108 -11.21 8.94 -8.04
CA GLY A 108 -12.43 8.57 -8.76
C GLY A 108 -13.09 7.35 -8.11
N GLU A 109 -13.32 6.30 -8.91
CA GLU A 109 -13.92 5.02 -8.46
C GLU A 109 -12.89 4.00 -7.96
N ARG A 110 -11.61 4.38 -7.88
CA ARG A 110 -10.50 3.54 -7.39
C ARG A 110 -9.76 4.20 -6.24
N TRP A 111 -8.96 3.43 -5.53
CA TRP A 111 -8.16 3.90 -4.40
C TRP A 111 -6.68 3.58 -4.61
N LEU A 112 -5.83 4.60 -4.51
CA LEU A 112 -4.39 4.46 -4.73
C LEU A 112 -3.70 4.17 -3.40
N ALA A 113 -3.13 2.98 -3.26
CA ALA A 113 -2.39 2.54 -2.08
C ALA A 113 -0.97 3.13 -2.08
N PHE A 114 -0.73 4.11 -1.21
CA PHE A 114 0.58 4.74 -1.05
C PHE A 114 1.43 4.11 0.05
N GLU A 115 0.82 3.33 0.94
CA GLU A 115 1.49 2.42 1.88
C GLU A 115 0.79 1.04 1.85
N GLY A 116 1.53 -0.01 2.20
CA GLY A 116 1.01 -1.38 2.22
C GLY A 116 1.00 -2.10 0.87
N ASN A 117 1.72 -1.61 -0.15
CA ASN A 117 1.77 -2.22 -1.49
C ASN A 117 2.13 -3.71 -1.46
N GLY A 118 3.08 -4.15 -0.63
CA GLY A 118 3.43 -5.58 -0.52
C GLY A 118 2.28 -6.46 -0.02
N ARG A 119 1.41 -5.96 0.86
CA ARG A 119 0.18 -6.68 1.25
C ARG A 119 -0.80 -6.73 0.09
N LEU A 120 -0.96 -5.62 -0.64
CA LEU A 120 -1.84 -5.55 -1.81
C LEU A 120 -1.44 -6.55 -2.90
N TYR A 121 -0.15 -6.60 -3.26
CA TYR A 121 0.37 -7.57 -4.22
C TYR A 121 0.16 -9.02 -3.75
N ALA A 122 0.45 -9.31 -2.47
CA ALA A 122 0.23 -10.64 -1.91
C ALA A 122 -1.24 -11.09 -1.95
N MET A 123 -2.18 -10.19 -1.66
CA MET A 123 -3.61 -10.48 -1.76
C MET A 123 -4.04 -10.72 -3.20
N ARG A 124 -3.57 -9.92 -4.15
CA ARG A 124 -3.86 -10.13 -5.58
C ARG A 124 -3.32 -11.47 -6.08
N GLU A 125 -2.13 -11.86 -5.66
CA GLU A 125 -1.55 -13.16 -5.98
C GLU A 125 -2.38 -14.32 -5.41
N ALA A 126 -2.83 -14.21 -4.15
CA ALA A 126 -3.60 -15.27 -3.49
C ALA A 126 -5.06 -15.39 -3.97
N PHE A 127 -5.71 -14.26 -4.29
CA PHE A 127 -7.15 -14.21 -4.55
C PHE A 127 -7.53 -13.92 -6.00
N GLY A 128 -6.61 -13.36 -6.79
CA GLY A 128 -6.87 -12.81 -8.12
C GLY A 128 -7.11 -11.30 -8.10
N GLU A 129 -6.81 -10.62 -9.22
CA GLU A 129 -6.92 -9.16 -9.32
C GLU A 129 -8.37 -8.66 -9.30
N ASP A 130 -9.31 -9.44 -9.85
CA ASP A 130 -10.74 -9.09 -9.95
C ASP A 130 -11.56 -9.52 -8.72
N CYS A 131 -10.89 -9.97 -7.66
CA CYS A 131 -11.58 -10.48 -6.48
C CYS A 131 -12.40 -9.37 -5.77
N ALA A 132 -13.63 -9.70 -5.37
CA ALA A 132 -14.54 -8.81 -4.65
C ALA A 132 -14.33 -8.79 -3.13
N LEU A 133 -13.34 -9.54 -2.61
CA LEU A 133 -13.02 -9.60 -1.19
C LEU A 133 -12.83 -8.18 -0.62
N LEU A 134 -13.56 -7.87 0.45
CA LEU A 134 -13.47 -6.58 1.11
C LEU A 134 -12.22 -6.53 2.01
N VAL A 135 -11.43 -5.48 1.90
CA VAL A 135 -10.20 -5.30 2.67
C VAL A 135 -10.29 -4.00 3.45
N GLU A 136 -9.99 -4.06 4.75
CA GLU A 136 -9.91 -2.87 5.59
C GLU A 136 -8.65 -2.07 5.27
N VAL A 137 -8.84 -0.76 5.04
CA VAL A 137 -7.77 0.19 4.75
C VAL A 137 -7.95 1.48 5.54
N GLU A 138 -6.86 2.22 5.72
CA GLU A 138 -6.88 3.59 6.23
C GLU A 138 -6.96 4.58 5.05
N GLU A 139 -8.14 5.15 4.80
CA GLU A 139 -8.35 6.17 3.77
C GLU A 139 -7.92 7.55 4.29
N TYR A 140 -7.00 8.20 3.58
CA TYR A 140 -6.60 9.58 3.86
C TYR A 140 -7.43 10.55 3.03
N ARG A 141 -7.97 11.57 3.70
CA ARG A 141 -8.87 12.58 3.12
C ARG A 141 -8.21 13.96 3.13
N PHE A 142 -8.53 14.74 2.10
CA PHE A 142 -7.93 16.05 1.86
C PHE A 142 -9.01 17.05 1.47
N ALA A 143 -8.91 18.29 1.96
CA ALA A 143 -9.76 19.38 1.49
C ALA A 143 -9.58 19.65 -0.02
N HIS A 144 -8.36 19.47 -0.52
CA HIS A 144 -8.01 19.72 -1.93
C HIS A 144 -7.31 18.49 -2.55
N PRO A 145 -8.04 17.40 -2.84
CA PRO A 145 -7.45 16.10 -3.19
C PRO A 145 -6.76 16.09 -4.56
N ARG A 146 -7.17 16.96 -5.49
CA ARG A 146 -6.67 17.01 -6.89
C ARG A 146 -5.15 17.08 -6.99
N LYS A 147 -4.51 17.86 -6.11
CA LYS A 147 -3.04 18.02 -6.09
C LYS A 147 -2.33 16.73 -5.69
N ILE A 148 -2.88 16.00 -4.71
CA ILE A 148 -2.34 14.73 -4.24
C ILE A 148 -2.58 13.62 -5.28
N GLN A 149 -3.80 13.51 -5.80
CA GLN A 149 -4.16 12.56 -6.86
C GLN A 149 -3.24 12.72 -8.08
N ARG A 150 -3.04 13.95 -8.57
CA ARG A 150 -2.12 14.22 -9.69
C ARG A 150 -0.69 13.76 -9.39
N ARG A 151 -0.21 13.94 -8.16
CA ARG A 151 1.13 13.53 -7.75
C ARG A 151 1.25 12.01 -7.69
N LEU A 152 0.25 11.31 -7.15
CA LEU A 152 0.20 9.85 -7.12
C LEU A 152 0.13 9.23 -8.51
N ARG A 153 -0.69 9.78 -9.42
CA ARG A 153 -0.70 9.37 -10.83
C ARG A 153 0.66 9.59 -11.50
N ARG A 154 1.37 10.68 -11.18
CA ARG A 154 2.76 10.87 -11.66
C ARG A 154 3.72 9.82 -11.10
N VAL A 155 3.60 9.42 -9.82
CA VAL A 155 4.38 8.30 -9.26
C VAL A 155 4.09 7.02 -10.04
N ARG A 156 2.81 6.72 -10.32
CA ARG A 156 2.40 5.54 -11.11
C ARG A 156 3.01 5.52 -12.51
N ARG A 157 2.97 6.64 -13.24
CA ARG A 157 3.62 6.77 -14.56
C ARG A 157 5.13 6.53 -14.49
N LEU A 158 5.81 7.11 -13.50
CA LEU A 158 7.25 6.86 -13.28
C LEU A 158 7.57 5.39 -12.93
N ASN A 159 6.57 4.62 -12.51
CA ASN A 159 6.67 3.20 -12.19
C ASN A 159 5.98 2.29 -13.23
N THR A 160 5.69 2.81 -14.43
CA THR A 160 5.09 2.04 -15.56
C THR A 160 3.81 1.30 -15.18
N LEU A 161 2.96 1.97 -14.38
CA LEU A 161 1.63 1.48 -13.97
C LEU A 161 0.48 2.23 -14.66
N GLU A 162 0.78 3.25 -15.45
CA GLU A 162 -0.14 4.09 -16.26
C GLU A 162 0.60 4.62 -17.48
#